data_AF-A0A941NEZ6-F1
#
_entry.id   AF-A0A941NEZ6-F1
#
_cell.length_a   1.000
_cell.length_b   1.000
_cell.length_c   1.000
_cell.angle_alpha   90.00
_cell.angle_beta   90.00
_cell.angle_gamma   90.00
#
_symmetry.space_group_name_H-M   'P 1'
#
loop_
_entity.id
_entity.type
_entity.pdbx_description
1 polymer ?
#
loop_
_entity_poly.entity_id
_entity_poly.type
_entity_poly.pdbx_seq_one_letter_code
_entity_poly.pdbx_strand_id
1 'polypeptide(L)'
;MLASIDLDRGRNCYITNVINWRPPDNRDPSPEEAAICLPFLRRHIELANPGVIILLGAVAARHVMGITEGIMRTRGRWLEYRVGNAMVPVMPTLHPAYLLRQPAHKKLAWRDLQAVASRMESLGLPEPARAG
;
A
#
# COMPACT_ATOMS: atom_id res chain seq x y z
N MET A 1 -6.89 -6.63 -9.56
CA MET A 1 -6.66 -7.14 -8.19
C MET A 1 -7.35 -6.29 -7.13
N LEU A 2 -7.27 -4.95 -7.14
CA LEU A 2 -8.05 -4.14 -6.19
C LEU A 2 -9.58 -4.32 -6.34
N ALA A 3 -10.08 -4.31 -7.58
CA ALA A 3 -11.51 -4.54 -7.85
C ALA A 3 -12.05 -5.88 -7.34
N SER A 4 -11.22 -6.90 -7.13
CA SER A 4 -11.68 -8.19 -6.58
C SER A 4 -11.84 -8.18 -5.05
N ILE A 5 -11.51 -7.07 -4.40
CA ILE A 5 -11.91 -6.72 -3.02
C ILE A 5 -12.74 -5.43 -3.00
N ASP A 6 -13.39 -5.14 -4.14
CA ASP A 6 -14.29 -4.00 -4.39
C ASP A 6 -13.67 -2.60 -4.09
N LEU A 7 -12.34 -2.52 -4.21
CA LEU A 7 -11.62 -1.25 -4.23
C LEU A 7 -11.54 -0.70 -5.65
N ASP A 8 -12.07 0.51 -5.81
CA ASP A 8 -12.07 1.30 -7.02
C ASP A 8 -11.37 2.66 -6.81
N ARG A 9 -10.59 3.07 -7.81
CA ARG A 9 -9.76 4.29 -7.76
C ARG A 9 -10.57 5.58 -7.80
N GLY A 10 -11.77 5.57 -8.38
CA GLY A 10 -12.64 6.74 -8.47
C GLY A 10 -13.58 6.87 -7.27
N ARG A 11 -13.77 5.79 -6.50
CA ARG A 11 -14.80 5.72 -5.45
C ARG A 11 -14.24 5.66 -4.02
N ASN A 12 -13.34 4.73 -3.73
CA ASN A 12 -12.98 4.37 -2.35
C ASN A 12 -11.50 4.01 -2.17
N CYS A 13 -10.64 4.38 -3.12
CA CYS A 13 -9.20 4.12 -3.05
C CYS A 13 -8.40 5.34 -3.52
N TYR A 14 -7.47 5.80 -2.69
CA TYR A 14 -6.49 6.82 -3.05
C TYR A 14 -5.13 6.18 -3.29
N ILE A 15 -4.50 6.47 -4.44
CA ILE A 15 -3.21 5.89 -4.83
C ILE A 15 -2.19 7.01 -5.00
N THR A 16 -1.02 6.81 -4.40
CA THR A 16 0.11 7.73 -4.50
C THR A 16 1.42 6.93 -4.50
N ASN A 17 2.55 7.61 -4.72
CA ASN A 17 3.89 7.01 -4.81
C ASN A 17 4.87 7.67 -3.83
N VAL A 18 5.99 7.00 -3.58
CA VAL A 18 7.07 7.54 -2.72
C VAL A 18 7.69 8.81 -3.30
N ILE A 19 7.80 8.89 -4.62
CA ILE A 19 8.30 10.06 -5.35
C ILE A 19 7.31 10.45 -6.45
N ASN A 20 7.31 11.73 -6.83
CA ASN A 20 6.33 12.32 -7.76
C ASN A 20 6.83 12.38 -9.22
N TRP A 21 8.06 11.94 -9.48
CA TRP A 21 8.64 11.85 -10.82
C TRP A 21 9.09 10.43 -11.11
N ARG A 22 9.40 10.15 -12.38
CA ARG A 22 9.99 8.89 -12.81
C ARG A 22 11.52 9.00 -12.78
N PRO A 23 12.23 8.16 -12.00
CA PRO A 23 13.68 8.14 -12.05
C PRO A 23 14.21 7.71 -13.43
N PRO A 24 15.41 8.16 -13.83
CA PRO A 24 16.09 7.67 -15.02
C PRO A 24 16.15 6.14 -15.03
N ASP A 25 15.95 5.52 -16.19
CA ASP A 25 15.94 4.06 -16.38
C ASP A 25 14.97 3.28 -15.47
N ASN A 26 14.00 3.98 -14.86
CA ASN A 26 13.04 3.39 -13.94
C ASN A 26 13.70 2.68 -12.74
N ARG A 27 14.89 3.16 -12.33
CA ARG A 27 15.56 2.72 -11.11
C ARG A 27 14.70 3.04 -9.87
N ASP A 28 15.06 2.41 -8.75
CA ASP A 28 14.49 2.77 -7.46
C ASP A 28 14.90 4.22 -7.08
N PRO A 29 14.04 4.96 -6.34
CA PRO A 29 14.41 6.25 -5.79
C PRO A 29 15.61 6.12 -4.85
N SER A 30 16.51 7.10 -4.88
CA SER A 30 17.55 7.20 -3.87
C SER A 30 16.95 7.58 -2.50
N PRO A 31 17.67 7.32 -1.39
CA PRO A 31 17.25 7.78 -0.07
C PRO A 31 16.99 9.30 -0.03
N GLU A 32 17.81 10.09 -0.71
CA GLU A 32 17.71 11.55 -0.78
C GLU A 32 16.49 12.00 -1.58
N GLU A 33 16.24 11.40 -2.75
CA GLU A 33 15.06 11.68 -3.57
C GLU A 33 13.76 11.37 -2.81
N ALA A 34 13.72 10.23 -2.12
CA ALA A 34 12.60 9.86 -1.28
C ALA A 34 12.46 10.81 -0.09
N ALA A 35 13.55 11.19 0.58
CA ALA A 35 13.53 12.10 1.73
C ALA A 35 12.90 13.45 1.40
N ILE A 36 13.15 13.99 0.19
CA ILE A 36 12.51 15.21 -0.31
C ILE A 36 10.99 15.04 -0.43
N CYS A 37 10.53 13.88 -0.87
CA CYS A 37 9.10 13.62 -1.12
C CYS A 37 8.32 13.16 0.11
N LEU A 38 8.99 12.58 1.11
CA LEU A 38 8.36 11.99 2.28
C LEU A 38 7.41 12.94 3.03
N PRO A 39 7.73 14.23 3.26
CA PRO A 39 6.79 15.17 3.88
C PRO A 39 5.47 15.30 3.10
N PHE A 40 5.54 15.35 1.77
CA PHE A 40 4.34 15.42 0.91
C PHE A 40 3.55 14.12 0.94
N LEU A 41 4.22 12.97 0.91
CA LEU A 41 3.55 11.68 1.04
C LEU A 41 2.85 11.54 2.40
N ARG A 42 3.50 11.93 3.48
CA ARG A 42 2.90 11.95 4.82
C ARG A 42 1.67 12.84 4.84
N ARG A 43 1.75 14.02 4.22
CA ARG A 43 0.61 14.92 4.10
C ARG A 43 -0.53 14.35 3.26
N HIS A 44 -0.23 13.63 2.18
CA HIS A 44 -1.23 12.89 1.41
C HIS A 44 -1.94 11.85 2.27
N ILE A 45 -1.19 11.07 3.07
CA ILE A 45 -1.76 10.07 3.96
C ILE A 45 -2.66 10.73 5.01
N GLU A 46 -2.24 11.83 5.62
CA GLU A 46 -3.06 12.59 6.58
C GLU A 46 -4.35 13.12 5.95
N LEU A 47 -4.26 13.75 4.78
CA LEU A 47 -5.42 14.35 4.09
C LEU A 47 -6.38 13.28 3.55
N ALA A 48 -5.86 12.14 3.10
CA ALA A 48 -6.68 11.02 2.67
C ALA A 48 -7.41 10.33 3.83
N ASN A 49 -6.96 10.53 5.07
CA ASN A 49 -7.52 9.95 6.29
C ASN A 49 -7.91 8.46 6.14
N PRO A 50 -6.96 7.58 5.77
CA PRO A 50 -7.27 6.21 5.38
C PRO A 50 -7.64 5.35 6.58
N GLY A 51 -8.60 4.44 6.38
CA GLY A 51 -8.89 3.37 7.33
C GLY A 51 -7.91 2.18 7.25
N VAL A 52 -7.25 2.01 6.10
CA VAL A 52 -6.20 0.99 5.87
C VAL A 52 -5.17 1.55 4.87
N ILE A 53 -3.89 1.23 5.06
CA ILE A 53 -2.82 1.53 4.09
C ILE A 53 -2.28 0.25 3.48
N ILE A 54 -2.09 0.22 2.16
CA ILE A 54 -1.47 -0.91 1.44
C ILE A 54 -0.13 -0.45 0.87
N LEU A 55 0.96 -1.11 1.24
CA LEU A 55 2.30 -0.81 0.73
C LEU A 55 2.70 -1.80 -0.35
N LEU A 56 2.89 -1.31 -1.57
CA LEU A 56 3.21 -2.13 -2.73
C LEU A 56 4.72 -2.22 -2.94
N GLY A 57 5.32 -3.35 -2.55
CA GLY A 57 6.74 -3.63 -2.76
C GLY A 57 7.68 -3.08 -1.67
N ALA A 58 8.96 -3.42 -1.82
CA ALA A 58 10.00 -3.09 -0.83
C ALA A 58 10.28 -1.58 -0.73
N VAL A 59 10.18 -0.83 -1.83
CA VAL A 59 10.41 0.62 -1.85
C VAL A 59 9.38 1.34 -0.97
N ALA A 60 8.08 1.04 -1.15
CA ALA A 60 7.02 1.62 -0.33
C ALA A 60 7.17 1.22 1.16
N ALA A 61 7.41 -0.07 1.42
CA ALA A 61 7.64 -0.57 2.78
C ALA A 61 8.82 0.13 3.48
N ARG A 62 9.94 0.31 2.79
CA ARG A 62 11.14 0.95 3.32
C ARG A 62 10.93 2.42 3.64
N HIS A 63 10.41 3.19 2.69
CA HIS A 63 10.34 4.64 2.86
C HIS A 63 9.18 5.08 3.78
N VAL A 64 8.06 4.35 3.78
CA VAL A 64 6.92 4.69 4.65
C VAL A 64 7.13 4.16 6.08
N MET A 65 7.66 2.95 6.23
CA MET A 65 7.69 2.25 7.53
C MET A 65 9.12 2.03 8.08
N GLY A 66 10.17 2.39 7.35
CA GLY A 66 11.55 2.10 7.77
C GLY A 66 11.93 0.63 7.72
N ILE A 67 11.14 -0.21 7.05
CA ILE A 67 11.36 -1.66 6.97
C ILE A 67 12.57 -1.96 6.08
N THR A 68 13.58 -2.64 6.63
CA THR A 68 14.79 -3.03 5.89
C THR A 68 14.76 -4.47 5.42
N GLU A 69 13.87 -5.31 5.97
CA GLU A 69 13.68 -6.67 5.51
C GLU A 69 13.06 -6.72 4.11
N GLY A 70 13.49 -7.71 3.31
CA GLY A 70 12.94 -7.92 1.98
C GLY A 70 11.43 -8.19 2.01
N ILE A 71 10.71 -7.67 1.00
CA ILE A 71 9.23 -7.71 0.93
C ILE A 71 8.63 -9.11 1.10
N MET A 72 9.35 -10.16 0.67
CA MET A 72 8.89 -11.55 0.84
C MET A 72 8.77 -11.98 2.30
N ARG A 73 9.55 -11.39 3.21
CA ARG A 73 9.50 -11.69 4.66
C ARG A 73 8.43 -10.88 5.38
N THR A 74 8.08 -9.71 4.86
CA THR A 74 7.20 -8.73 5.51
C THR A 74 5.79 -8.72 4.96
N ARG A 75 5.56 -9.19 3.72
CA ARG A 75 4.22 -9.25 3.15
C ARG A 75 3.25 -10.06 3.99
N GLY A 76 1.99 -9.63 4.03
CA GLY A 76 0.93 -10.36 4.73
C GLY A 76 0.95 -10.24 6.25
N ARG A 77 1.86 -9.45 6.81
CA ARG A 77 1.92 -9.16 8.25
C ARG A 77 1.34 -7.78 8.49
N TRP A 78 0.33 -7.69 9.34
CA TRP A 78 -0.24 -6.42 9.76
C TRP A 78 0.78 -5.61 10.55
N LEU A 79 0.90 -4.34 10.19
CA LEU A 79 1.66 -3.32 10.89
C LEU A 79 0.72 -2.16 11.22
N GLU A 80 1.23 -1.16 11.93
CA GLU A 80 0.45 0.03 12.27
C GLU A 80 1.23 1.30 11.93
N TYR A 81 0.54 2.28 11.38
CA TYR A 81 1.10 3.58 11.00
C TYR A 81 0.27 4.69 11.65
N ARG A 82 0.95 5.65 12.27
CA ARG A 82 0.29 6.76 12.95
C ARG A 82 -0.15 7.84 11.95
N VAL A 83 -1.44 8.15 11.95
CA VAL A 83 -2.02 9.27 11.19
C VAL A 83 -2.72 10.19 12.17
N GLY A 84 -2.13 11.36 12.45
CA GLY A 84 -2.57 12.22 13.55
C GLY A 84 -2.56 11.45 14.88
N ASN A 85 -3.73 11.32 15.51
CA ASN A 85 -3.91 10.59 16.78
C ASN A 85 -4.37 9.13 16.61
N ALA A 86 -4.59 8.67 15.38
CA ALA A 86 -5.07 7.32 15.09
C ALA A 86 -3.93 6.39 14.66
N MET A 87 -4.02 5.12 15.04
CA MET A 87 -3.20 4.05 14.47
C MET A 87 -3.97 3.40 13.33
N VAL A 88 -3.42 3.46 12.12
CA VAL A 88 -4.00 2.91 10.91
C VAL A 88 -3.31 1.59 10.57
N PRO A 89 -4.06 0.49 10.35
CA PRO A 89 -3.47 -0.79 9.96
C PRO A 89 -2.85 -0.71 8.57
N VAL A 90 -1.67 -1.32 8.43
CA VAL A 90 -0.88 -1.32 7.21
C VAL A 90 -0.61 -2.74 6.74
N MET A 91 -0.88 -3.00 5.46
CA MET A 91 -0.58 -4.26 4.79
C MET A 91 0.52 -4.08 3.75
N PRO A 92 1.76 -4.53 4.01
CA PRO A 92 2.76 -4.71 2.97
C PRO A 92 2.38 -5.89 2.05
N THR A 93 2.52 -5.71 0.73
CA THR A 93 2.33 -6.77 -0.26
C THR A 93 3.23 -6.56 -1.50
N LEU A 94 3.09 -7.43 -2.50
CA LEU A 94 3.93 -7.45 -3.69
C LEU A 94 3.51 -6.36 -4.69
N HIS A 95 4.51 -5.69 -5.26
CA HIS A 95 4.26 -4.66 -6.27
C HIS A 95 3.72 -5.27 -7.59
N PRO A 96 2.77 -4.63 -8.29
CA PRO A 96 2.22 -5.14 -9.55
C PRO A 96 3.28 -5.47 -10.61
N ALA A 97 4.30 -4.62 -10.79
CA ALA A 97 5.38 -4.88 -11.74
C ALA A 97 6.17 -6.16 -11.43
N TYR A 98 6.33 -6.51 -10.14
CA TYR A 98 6.93 -7.79 -9.74
C TYR A 98 6.01 -8.95 -10.12
N LEU A 99 4.71 -8.83 -9.90
CA LEU A 99 3.72 -9.87 -10.23
C LEU A 99 3.55 -10.09 -11.74
N LEU A 100 3.84 -9.09 -12.57
CA LEU A 100 3.91 -9.26 -14.02
C LEU A 100 5.10 -10.13 -14.43
N ARG A 101 6.26 -9.96 -13.76
CA ARG A 101 7.46 -10.77 -13.99
C ARG A 101 7.39 -12.15 -13.33
N GLN A 102 6.68 -12.25 -12.21
CA GLN A 102 6.53 -13.47 -11.41
C GLN A 102 5.04 -13.80 -11.20
N PRO A 103 4.29 -14.22 -12.24
CA PRO A 103 2.85 -14.45 -12.14
C PRO A 103 2.44 -15.50 -11.10
N ALA A 104 3.29 -16.49 -10.84
CA ALA A 104 3.05 -17.52 -9.83
C ALA A 104 2.86 -16.94 -8.41
N HIS A 105 3.38 -15.74 -8.16
CA HIS A 105 3.26 -15.06 -6.87
C HIS A 105 1.98 -14.23 -6.72
N LYS A 106 1.12 -14.15 -7.76
CA LYS A 106 -0.20 -13.51 -7.65
C LYS A 106 -1.05 -14.15 -6.54
N LYS A 107 -0.91 -15.45 -6.29
CA LYS A 107 -1.58 -16.15 -5.18
C LYS A 107 -1.20 -15.60 -3.80
N LEU A 108 0.03 -15.11 -3.65
CA LEU A 108 0.51 -14.51 -2.40
C LEU A 108 -0.10 -13.12 -2.20
N ALA A 109 -0.05 -12.28 -3.23
CA ALA A 109 -0.69 -10.96 -3.18
C ALA A 109 -2.21 -11.07 -3.00
N TRP A 110 -2.83 -12.08 -3.60
CA TRP A 110 -4.27 -12.33 -3.42
C TRP A 110 -4.63 -12.60 -1.96
N ARG A 111 -3.87 -13.48 -1.27
CA ARG A 111 -4.06 -13.73 0.16
C ARG A 111 -3.93 -12.47 1.02
N ASP A 112 -3.00 -11.57 0.68
CA ASP A 112 -2.86 -10.29 1.39
C ASP A 112 -4.08 -9.40 1.20
N LEU A 113 -4.61 -9.32 -0.03
CA LEU A 113 -5.80 -8.52 -0.34
C LEU A 113 -7.05 -9.10 0.33
N GLN A 114 -7.20 -10.42 0.41
CA GLN A 114 -8.29 -11.03 1.19
C GLN A 114 -8.20 -10.66 2.66
N ALA A 115 -6.99 -10.66 3.25
CA ALA A 115 -6.80 -10.19 4.62
C ALA A 115 -7.17 -8.71 4.79
N VAL A 116 -6.85 -7.86 3.80
CA VAL A 116 -7.27 -6.45 3.78
C VAL A 116 -8.79 -6.33 3.77
N ALA A 117 -9.49 -7.07 2.91
CA ALA A 117 -10.95 -7.05 2.84
C ALA A 117 -11.59 -7.42 4.20
N SER A 118 -11.17 -8.54 4.80
CA SER A 118 -11.66 -8.94 6.12
C SER A 118 -11.33 -7.93 7.22
N ARG A 119 -10.18 -7.25 7.13
CA ARG A 119 -9.81 -6.20 8.09
C ARG A 119 -10.70 -4.97 7.93
N MET A 120 -10.98 -4.54 6.69
CA MET A 120 -11.88 -3.42 6.43
C MET A 120 -13.29 -3.69 6.98
N GLU A 121 -13.84 -4.89 6.74
CA GLU A 121 -15.12 -5.33 7.32
C GLU A 121 -15.10 -5.26 8.86
N SER A 122 -14.04 -5.79 9.49
CA SER A 122 -13.93 -5.78 10.97
C SER A 122 -13.85 -4.37 11.58
N LEU A 123 -13.42 -3.38 10.80
CA LEU A 123 -13.31 -1.99 11.22
C LEU A 123 -14.59 -1.18 10.94
N GLY A 124 -15.60 -1.80 10.33
CA GLY A 124 -16.82 -1.10 9.89
C GLY A 124 -16.54 -0.01 8.86
N LEU A 125 -15.40 -0.09 8.13
CA LEU A 125 -15.15 0.80 7.01
C LEU A 125 -16.21 0.49 5.95
N PRO A 126 -16.78 1.53 5.31
CA PRO A 126 -17.94 1.35 4.43
C PRO A 126 -17.69 0.20 3.48
N GLU A 127 -18.59 -0.80 3.50
CA GLU A 127 -18.56 -1.86 2.52
C GLU A 127 -18.55 -1.17 1.16
N PRO A 128 -17.59 -1.51 0.30
CA PRO A 128 -17.71 -1.17 -1.09
C PRO A 128 -19.10 -1.55 -1.62
N ALA A 129 -19.75 -0.63 -2.33
CA ALA A 129 -21.10 -0.83 -2.80
C ALA A 129 -21.16 -2.11 -3.65
N ARG A 130 -21.79 -3.16 -3.10
CA ARG A 130 -22.05 -4.43 -3.80
C ARG A 130 -22.68 -4.10 -5.15
N ALA A 131 -21.97 -4.39 -6.23
CA ALA A 131 -22.55 -4.32 -7.56
C ALA A 131 -23.71 -5.34 -7.61
N GLY A 132 -24.93 -4.83 -7.74
CA GLY A 132 -26.11 -5.64 -8.07
C GLY A 132 -26.08 -6.15 -9.49
#